data_AF-A0A7J4KTZ1-F1
#
_entry.id   AF-A0A7J4KTZ1-F1
#
_cell.length_a   1.000
_cell.length_b   1.000
_cell.length_c   1.000
_cell.angle_alpha   90.00
_cell.angle_beta   90.00
_cell.angle_gamma   90.00
#
_symmetry.space_group_name_H-M   'P 1'
#
loop_
_entity.id
_entity.type
_entity.pdbx_description
1 polymer ?
#
loop_
_entity_poly.entity_id
_entity_poly.type
_entity_poly.pdbx_seq_one_letter_code
_entity_poly.pdbx_strand_id
1 'polypeptide(L)'
;MADPVDIQSMMQILWIFFVVMIFIIIMYVYQSLAFMKIAQKLKTKNPWLAWIPVANSVLQANMAGMHWWPVLLYAVLLFFYIIMFIFALFQNITVVNIISFITYIPSIIISVYTLIWLWRIYEKVSRPGYWAILPVIVIFFFTALLFLSTLYPAFLVISIIGIILGIILQMLFLGVAAWHKNSIVKKSSKK
;
A
#
# COMPACT_ATOMS: atom_id res chain seq x y z
N MET A 1 -13.78 -3.80 -38.44
CA MET A 1 -12.92 -2.59 -38.37
C MET A 1 -13.11 -2.04 -36.97
N ALA A 2 -12.04 -1.89 -36.18
CA ALA A 2 -12.17 -1.17 -34.91
C ALA A 2 -12.43 0.30 -35.25
N ASP A 3 -13.50 0.88 -34.70
CA ASP A 3 -13.74 2.31 -34.84
C ASP A 3 -12.51 3.07 -34.32
N PRO A 4 -11.99 4.08 -35.05
CA PRO A 4 -10.87 4.87 -34.56
C PRO A 4 -11.26 5.47 -33.20
N VAL A 5 -10.42 5.25 -32.19
CA VAL A 5 -10.62 5.90 -30.88
C VAL A 5 -10.68 7.40 -31.13
N ASP A 6 -11.85 7.98 -30.88
CA ASP A 6 -12.05 9.41 -31.09
C ASP A 6 -11.10 10.21 -30.18
N ILE A 7 -10.54 11.30 -30.71
CA ILE A 7 -9.60 12.20 -30.04
C ILE A 7 -10.17 12.64 -28.69
N GLN A 8 -11.48 12.85 -28.59
CA GLN A 8 -12.15 13.19 -27.33
C GLN A 8 -11.95 12.11 -26.25
N SER A 9 -12.11 10.83 -26.61
CA SER A 9 -11.92 9.71 -25.70
C SER A 9 -10.46 9.59 -25.24
N MET A 10 -9.50 9.83 -26.16
CA MET A 10 -8.08 9.85 -25.82
C MET A 10 -7.76 10.96 -24.82
N MET A 11 -8.31 12.17 -25.04
CA MET A 11 -8.11 13.31 -24.14
C MET A 11 -8.71 13.06 -22.74
N GLN A 12 -9.87 12.40 -22.65
CA GLN A 12 -10.47 12.02 -21.37
C GLN A 12 -9.58 11.04 -20.58
N ILE A 13 -9.04 10.01 -21.24
CA ILE A 13 -8.15 9.04 -20.60
C ILE A 13 -6.89 9.71 -20.06
N LEU A 14 -6.29 10.60 -20.85
CA LEU A 14 -5.10 11.36 -20.42
C LEU A 14 -5.39 12.25 -19.21
N TRP A 15 -6.57 12.90 -19.18
CA TRP A 15 -6.99 13.71 -18.05
C TRP A 15 -7.18 12.88 -16.78
N ILE A 16 -7.88 11.74 -16.88
CA ILE A 16 -8.09 10.81 -15.76
C ILE A 16 -6.73 10.33 -15.22
N PHE A 17 -5.83 9.92 -16.10
CA PHE A 17 -4.49 9.49 -15.73
C PHE A 17 -3.72 10.58 -14.96
N PHE A 18 -3.75 11.82 -15.45
CA PHE A 18 -3.10 12.96 -14.80
C PHE A 18 -3.67 13.24 -13.40
N VAL A 19 -4.99 13.23 -13.24
CA VAL A 19 -5.65 13.41 -11.94
C VAL A 19 -5.27 12.30 -10.97
N VAL A 20 -5.26 11.04 -11.42
CA VAL A 20 -4.86 9.88 -10.60
C VAL A 20 -3.39 10.00 -10.18
N MET A 21 -2.50 10.43 -11.06
CA MET A 21 -1.08 10.64 -10.70
C MET A 21 -0.91 11.70 -9.62
N ILE A 22 -1.58 12.85 -9.72
CA ILE A 22 -1.54 13.90 -8.69
C ILE A 22 -2.00 13.34 -7.36
N PHE A 23 -3.11 12.61 -7.36
CA PHE A 23 -3.66 12.00 -6.15
C PHE A 23 -2.67 11.02 -5.50
N ILE A 24 -2.04 10.14 -6.29
CA ILE A 24 -1.02 9.21 -5.80
C ILE A 24 0.18 9.96 -5.18
N ILE A 25 0.65 11.02 -5.82
CA ILE A 25 1.77 11.84 -5.31
C ILE A 25 1.41 12.48 -3.97
N ILE A 26 0.21 13.06 -3.84
CA ILE A 26 -0.26 13.67 -2.59
C ILE A 26 -0.29 12.62 -1.46
N MET A 27 -0.87 11.46 -1.73
CA MET A 27 -0.92 10.36 -0.75
C MET A 27 0.47 9.89 -0.34
N TYR A 28 1.38 9.75 -1.31
CA TYR A 28 2.75 9.35 -1.07
C TYR A 28 3.48 10.34 -0.15
N VAL A 29 3.44 11.63 -0.50
CA VAL A 29 4.05 12.70 0.30
C VAL A 29 3.49 12.71 1.73
N TYR A 30 2.17 12.61 1.87
CA TYR A 30 1.52 12.55 3.18
C TYR A 30 1.99 11.36 4.01
N GLN A 31 2.02 10.16 3.42
CA GLN A 31 2.45 8.93 4.10
C GLN A 31 3.92 9.00 4.52
N SER A 32 4.80 9.47 3.65
CA SER A 32 6.22 9.67 3.96
C SER A 32 6.42 10.67 5.10
N LEU A 33 5.71 11.81 5.08
CA LEU A 33 5.77 12.80 6.16
C LEU A 33 5.27 12.22 7.49
N ALA A 34 4.17 11.49 7.47
CA ALA A 34 3.58 10.90 8.67
C ALA A 34 4.51 9.85 9.29
N PHE A 35 5.06 8.92 8.48
CA PHE A 35 6.03 7.94 8.98
C PHE A 35 7.32 8.59 9.47
N MET A 36 7.84 9.62 8.80
CA MET A 36 9.00 10.37 9.26
C MET A 36 8.74 11.00 10.64
N LYS A 37 7.54 11.58 10.87
CA LYS A 37 7.16 12.14 12.17
C LYS A 37 7.00 11.07 13.24
N ILE A 38 6.44 9.91 12.91
CA ILE A 38 6.35 8.77 13.83
C ILE A 38 7.75 8.27 14.18
N ALA A 39 8.66 8.12 13.21
CA ALA A 39 10.04 7.71 13.43
C ALA A 39 10.79 8.69 14.35
N GLN A 40 10.59 10.00 14.16
CA GLN A 40 11.12 11.04 15.05
C GLN A 40 10.59 10.89 16.48
N LYS A 41 9.28 10.66 16.66
CA LYS A 41 8.66 10.42 17.98
C LYS A 41 9.24 9.17 18.66
N LEU A 42 9.40 8.10 17.89
CA LEU A 42 9.97 6.83 18.38
C LEU A 42 11.50 6.86 18.51
N LYS A 43 12.16 8.00 18.23
CA LYS A 43 13.63 8.15 18.23
C LYS A 43 14.35 7.07 17.40
N THR A 44 13.72 6.64 16.31
CA THR A 44 14.27 5.62 15.41
C THR A 44 15.38 6.24 14.56
N LYS A 45 16.46 5.49 14.30
CA LYS A 45 17.56 5.94 13.46
C LYS A 45 17.07 6.19 12.02
N ASN A 46 17.59 7.24 11.39
CA ASN A 46 17.33 7.62 9.99
C ASN A 46 15.83 7.80 9.62
N PRO A 47 15.09 8.74 10.24
CA PRO A 47 13.67 8.99 9.91
C PRO A 47 13.40 9.35 8.44
N TRP A 48 14.39 9.91 7.75
CA TRP A 48 14.29 10.33 6.35
C TRP A 48 14.10 9.15 5.38
N LEU A 49 14.39 7.90 5.80
CA LEU A 49 14.15 6.71 4.99
C LEU A 49 12.66 6.51 4.63
N ALA A 50 11.74 7.22 5.29
CA ALA A 50 10.32 7.23 4.95
C ALA A 50 10.02 7.73 3.52
N TRP A 51 10.97 8.45 2.89
CA TRP A 51 10.86 8.97 1.52
C TRP A 51 11.36 8.01 0.42
N ILE A 52 11.93 6.86 0.79
CA ILE A 52 12.37 5.85 -0.18
C ILE A 52 11.43 4.65 -0.03
N PRO A 53 10.70 4.21 -1.07
CA PRO A 53 9.64 3.20 -0.92
C PRO A 53 10.12 1.90 -0.24
N VAL A 54 11.25 1.34 -0.70
CA VAL A 54 11.80 0.08 -0.14
C VAL A 54 12.40 0.32 1.25
N ALA A 55 13.12 1.41 1.45
CA ALA A 55 13.73 1.71 2.74
C ALA A 55 12.70 2.10 3.81
N ASN A 56 11.55 2.64 3.41
CA ASN A 56 10.43 2.94 4.28
C ASN A 56 9.89 1.65 4.93
N SER A 57 9.84 0.53 4.21
CA SER A 57 9.48 -0.77 4.79
C SER A 57 10.49 -1.24 5.85
N VAL A 58 11.79 -1.00 5.64
CA VAL A 58 12.83 -1.27 6.66
C VAL A 58 12.65 -0.35 7.87
N LEU A 59 12.39 0.95 7.65
CA LEU A 59 12.11 1.91 8.71
C LEU A 59 10.89 1.47 9.53
N GLN A 60 9.82 1.01 8.89
CA GLN A 60 8.64 0.48 9.56
C GLN A 60 8.96 -0.75 10.41
N ALA A 61 9.74 -1.71 9.89
CA ALA A 61 10.20 -2.86 10.68
C ALA A 61 10.98 -2.42 11.93
N ASN A 62 11.90 -1.46 11.78
CA ASN A 62 12.68 -0.90 12.88
C ASN A 62 11.80 -0.18 13.91
N MET A 63 10.86 0.65 13.45
CA MET A 63 9.87 1.31 14.32
C MET A 63 9.01 0.29 15.06
N ALA A 64 8.57 -0.79 14.39
CA ALA A 64 7.85 -1.90 14.99
C ALA A 64 8.70 -2.73 15.96
N GLY A 65 10.04 -2.63 15.88
CA GLY A 65 10.97 -3.44 16.67
C GLY A 65 10.98 -4.90 16.21
N MET A 66 10.81 -5.12 14.91
CA MET A 66 10.74 -6.43 14.27
C MET A 66 11.82 -6.56 13.21
N HIS A 67 12.12 -7.79 12.78
CA HIS A 67 13.14 -8.05 11.78
C HIS A 67 12.70 -7.59 10.38
N TRP A 68 13.61 -6.95 9.65
CA TRP A 68 13.40 -6.41 8.30
C TRP A 68 13.43 -7.46 7.16
N TRP A 69 13.67 -8.74 7.42
CA TRP A 69 13.84 -9.76 6.36
C TRP A 69 12.72 -9.81 5.30
N PRO A 70 11.42 -9.54 5.60
CA PRO A 70 10.37 -9.57 4.57
C PRO A 70 10.61 -8.55 3.45
N VAL A 71 11.41 -7.51 3.69
CA VAL A 71 11.82 -6.54 2.64
C VAL A 71 12.63 -7.22 1.53
N LEU A 72 13.36 -8.32 1.81
CA LEU A 72 14.06 -9.08 0.79
C LEU A 72 13.10 -9.69 -0.26
N LEU A 73 11.83 -9.88 0.10
CA LEU A 73 10.82 -10.37 -0.84
C LEU A 73 10.53 -9.36 -1.96
N TYR A 74 10.82 -8.06 -1.80
CA TYR A 74 10.75 -7.13 -2.93
C TYR A 74 11.72 -7.49 -4.05
N ALA A 75 12.92 -7.98 -3.72
CA ALA A 75 13.89 -8.42 -4.73
C ALA A 75 13.40 -9.70 -5.44
N VAL A 76 12.80 -10.62 -4.69
CA VAL A 76 12.17 -11.84 -5.24
C VAL A 76 11.01 -11.46 -6.17
N LEU A 77 10.15 -10.52 -5.76
CA LEU A 77 9.07 -10.01 -6.58
C LEU A 77 9.59 -9.39 -7.87
N LEU A 78 10.59 -8.50 -7.77
CA LEU A 78 11.20 -7.86 -8.94
C LEU A 78 11.75 -8.90 -9.92
N PHE A 79 12.42 -9.93 -9.42
CA PHE A 79 12.93 -11.04 -10.23
C PHE A 79 11.80 -11.76 -11.00
N PHE A 80 10.70 -12.12 -10.32
CA PHE A 80 9.56 -12.75 -10.97
C PHE A 80 8.88 -11.84 -12.00
N TYR A 81 8.76 -10.54 -11.72
CA TYR A 81 8.20 -9.57 -12.67
C TYR A 81 9.06 -9.45 -13.94
N ILE A 82 10.39 -9.45 -13.81
CA ILE A 82 11.30 -9.42 -14.97
C ILE A 82 11.13 -10.69 -15.81
N ILE A 83 11.10 -11.87 -15.20
CA ILE A 83 10.89 -13.13 -15.92
C ILE A 83 9.53 -13.12 -16.62
N MET A 84 8.47 -12.73 -15.90
CA MET A 84 7.12 -12.62 -16.47
C MET A 84 7.09 -11.70 -17.68
N PHE A 85 7.77 -10.54 -17.59
CA PHE A 85 7.88 -9.60 -18.70
C PHE A 85 8.58 -10.23 -19.91
N ILE A 86 9.70 -10.94 -19.71
CA ILE A 86 10.42 -11.62 -20.81
C ILE A 86 9.52 -12.64 -21.50
N PHE A 87 8.81 -13.51 -20.76
CA PHE A 87 7.92 -14.51 -21.36
C PHE A 87 6.68 -13.89 -22.04
N ALA A 88 6.20 -12.76 -21.53
CA ALA A 88 5.13 -12.00 -22.18
C ALA A 88 5.55 -11.47 -23.56
N LEU A 89 6.82 -11.08 -23.75
CA LEU A 89 7.36 -10.69 -25.07
C LEU A 89 7.31 -11.84 -26.09
N PHE A 90 7.47 -13.09 -25.62
CA PHE A 90 7.36 -14.29 -26.45
C PHE A 90 5.93 -14.84 -26.56
N GLN A 91 4.92 -14.08 -26.12
CA GLN A 91 3.50 -14.47 -26.18
C GLN A 91 3.20 -15.83 -25.50
N ASN A 92 4.01 -16.24 -24.52
CA ASN A 92 3.81 -17.50 -23.81
C ASN A 92 2.84 -17.31 -22.63
N ILE A 93 1.54 -17.26 -22.93
CA ILE A 93 0.48 -16.96 -21.97
C ILE A 93 0.43 -17.98 -20.82
N THR A 94 0.64 -19.27 -21.10
CA THR A 94 0.59 -20.32 -20.07
C THR A 94 1.66 -20.10 -18.99
N VAL A 95 2.91 -19.82 -19.39
CA VAL A 95 4.00 -19.55 -18.44
C VAL A 95 3.75 -18.26 -17.66
N VAL A 96 3.28 -17.20 -18.33
CA VAL A 96 2.92 -15.93 -17.68
C VAL A 96 1.87 -16.14 -16.59
N ASN A 97 0.81 -16.92 -16.86
CA ASN A 97 -0.22 -17.22 -15.88
C ASN A 97 0.35 -17.99 -14.67
N ILE A 98 1.17 -19.02 -14.90
CA ILE A 98 1.81 -19.79 -13.82
C ILE A 98 2.68 -18.89 -12.94
N ILE A 99 3.52 -18.04 -13.55
CA ILE A 99 4.38 -17.11 -12.81
C ILE A 99 3.55 -16.09 -12.03
N SER A 100 2.44 -15.60 -12.61
CA SER A 100 1.53 -14.68 -11.94
C SER A 100 0.98 -15.29 -10.65
N PHE A 101 0.57 -16.56 -10.69
CA PHE A 101 0.13 -17.29 -9.50
C PHE A 101 1.23 -17.40 -8.44
N ILE A 102 2.45 -17.75 -8.84
CA ILE A 102 3.61 -17.87 -7.93
C ILE A 102 3.94 -16.52 -7.27
N THR A 103 3.82 -15.42 -8.01
CA THR A 103 4.15 -14.07 -7.55
C THR A 103 3.21 -13.57 -6.45
N TYR A 104 1.99 -14.10 -6.34
CA TYR A 104 1.06 -13.74 -5.27
C TYR A 104 1.54 -14.18 -3.89
N ILE A 105 2.26 -15.30 -3.78
CA ILE A 105 2.72 -15.83 -2.48
C ILE A 105 3.62 -14.81 -1.74
N PRO A 106 4.76 -14.34 -2.30
CA PRO A 106 5.58 -13.33 -1.64
C PRO A 106 4.84 -12.00 -1.45
N SER A 107 3.92 -11.64 -2.37
CA SER A 107 3.09 -10.42 -2.26
C SER A 107 2.15 -10.47 -1.04
N ILE A 108 1.56 -11.62 -0.75
CA ILE A 108 0.72 -11.82 0.44
C ILE A 108 1.56 -11.77 1.70
N ILE A 109 2.71 -12.47 1.72
CA ILE A 109 3.62 -12.48 2.88
C ILE A 109 4.04 -11.05 3.23
N ILE A 110 4.50 -10.27 2.26
CA ILE A 110 4.94 -8.90 2.53
C ILE A 110 3.78 -8.00 2.98
N SER A 111 2.58 -8.17 2.41
CA SER A 111 1.38 -7.44 2.83
C SER A 111 1.03 -7.72 4.29
N VAL A 112 1.06 -9.00 4.72
CA VAL A 112 0.83 -9.40 6.12
C VAL A 112 1.88 -8.78 7.05
N TYR A 113 3.16 -8.82 6.68
CA TYR A 113 4.21 -8.24 7.52
C TYR A 113 4.09 -6.72 7.65
N THR A 114 3.78 -6.00 6.56
CA THR A 114 3.57 -4.55 6.63
C THR A 114 2.38 -4.18 7.51
N LEU A 115 1.30 -4.99 7.49
CA LEU A 115 0.16 -4.83 8.39
C LEU A 115 0.56 -5.03 9.86
N ILE A 116 1.32 -6.09 10.15
CA ILE A 116 1.81 -6.38 11.50
C ILE A 116 2.75 -5.26 11.98
N TRP A 117 3.66 -4.77 11.13
CA TRP A 117 4.52 -3.65 11.48
C TRP A 117 3.71 -2.41 11.81
N LEU A 118 2.74 -2.06 10.98
CA LEU A 118 1.87 -0.91 11.22
C LEU A 118 1.08 -1.05 12.53
N TRP A 119 0.53 -2.24 12.79
CA TRP A 119 -0.13 -2.55 14.06
C TRP A 119 0.79 -2.27 15.26
N ARG A 120 2.02 -2.79 15.23
CA ARG A 120 3.00 -2.63 16.31
C ARG A 120 3.48 -1.20 16.46
N ILE A 121 3.61 -0.47 15.36
CA ILE A 121 3.90 0.98 15.36
C ILE A 121 2.80 1.72 16.11
N TYR A 122 1.53 1.44 15.80
CA TYR A 122 0.40 2.05 16.50
C TYR A 122 0.43 1.76 18.01
N GLU A 123 0.66 0.52 18.42
CA GLU A 123 0.78 0.19 19.84
C GLU A 123 1.89 0.97 20.55
N LYS A 124 3.03 1.18 19.88
CA LYS A 124 4.17 1.92 20.43
C LYS A 124 3.91 3.41 20.58
N VAL A 125 3.07 4.00 19.71
CA VAL A 125 2.61 5.39 19.84
C VAL A 125 1.32 5.53 20.65
N SER A 126 1.00 4.53 21.48
CA SER A 126 -0.19 4.47 22.35
C SER A 126 -1.51 4.59 21.58
N ARG A 127 -1.57 4.00 20.39
CA ARG A 127 -2.79 3.85 19.58
C ARG A 127 -3.24 2.40 19.52
N PRO A 128 -4.54 2.16 19.34
CA PRO A 128 -5.03 0.80 19.17
C PRO A 128 -4.48 0.18 17.89
N GLY A 129 -3.93 -1.04 17.97
CA GLY A 129 -3.35 -1.72 16.81
C GLY A 129 -4.35 -1.99 15.70
N TYR A 130 -5.65 -2.19 16.03
CA TYR A 130 -6.72 -2.43 15.06
C TYR A 130 -6.94 -1.29 14.06
N TRP A 131 -6.40 -0.09 14.33
CA TRP A 131 -6.35 1.00 13.36
C TRP A 131 -5.59 0.60 12.08
N ALA A 132 -4.69 -0.39 12.14
CA ALA A 132 -4.00 -0.90 10.96
C ALA A 132 -4.91 -1.79 10.08
N ILE A 133 -5.84 -2.54 10.70
CA ILE A 133 -6.64 -3.55 10.01
C ILE A 133 -7.91 -2.95 9.42
N LEU A 134 -8.53 -2.00 10.12
CA LEU A 134 -9.83 -1.46 9.74
C LEU A 134 -9.85 -0.88 8.31
N PRO A 135 -8.85 -0.07 7.87
CA PRO A 135 -8.77 0.39 6.49
C PRO A 135 -8.59 -0.75 5.47
N VAL A 136 -7.83 -1.79 5.82
CA VAL A 136 -7.60 -2.95 4.96
C VAL A 136 -8.86 -3.76 4.75
N ILE A 137 -9.68 -3.95 5.79
CA ILE A 137 -10.98 -4.63 5.67
C ILE A 137 -11.89 -3.85 4.72
N VAL A 138 -11.96 -2.53 4.85
CA VAL A 138 -12.77 -1.67 3.98
C VAL A 138 -12.29 -1.79 2.53
N ILE A 139 -10.99 -1.64 2.28
CA ILE A 139 -10.41 -1.75 0.93
C ILE A 139 -10.67 -3.15 0.35
N PHE A 140 -10.45 -4.22 1.11
CA PHE A 140 -10.65 -5.58 0.65
C PHE A 140 -12.11 -5.86 0.28
N PHE A 141 -13.06 -5.46 1.13
CA PHE A 141 -14.49 -5.60 0.88
C PHE A 141 -14.91 -4.89 -0.41
N PHE A 142 -14.51 -3.63 -0.59
CA PHE A 142 -14.87 -2.86 -1.77
C PHE A 142 -14.09 -3.26 -3.03
N THR A 143 -12.91 -3.87 -2.89
CA THR A 143 -12.19 -4.48 -4.02
C THR A 143 -12.93 -5.74 -4.51
N ALA A 144 -13.46 -6.55 -3.60
CA ALA A 144 -14.33 -7.68 -3.97
C ALA A 144 -15.62 -7.19 -4.63
N LEU A 145 -16.21 -6.09 -4.14
CA LEU A 145 -17.37 -5.47 -4.77
C LEU A 145 -17.05 -4.90 -6.17
N LEU A 146 -15.85 -4.36 -6.35
CA LEU A 146 -15.37 -3.89 -7.66
C LEU A 146 -15.27 -5.06 -8.65
N PHE A 147 -14.82 -6.23 -8.21
CA PHE A 147 -14.84 -7.43 -9.04
C PHE A 147 -16.27 -7.83 -9.44
N LEU A 148 -17.23 -7.78 -8.51
CA LEU A 148 -18.65 -8.03 -8.80
C LEU A 148 -19.25 -7.02 -9.79
N SER A 149 -18.69 -5.80 -9.88
CA SER A 149 -19.15 -4.80 -10.83
C SER A 149 -18.95 -5.20 -12.31
N THR A 150 -18.06 -6.17 -12.58
CA THR A 150 -17.88 -6.76 -13.92
C THR A 150 -19.11 -7.56 -14.37
N LEU A 151 -19.88 -8.09 -13.42
CA LEU A 151 -21.15 -8.79 -13.67
C LEU A 151 -22.34 -7.84 -13.53
N TYR A 152 -22.26 -6.89 -12.59
CA TYR A 152 -23.33 -5.98 -12.24
C TYR A 152 -22.82 -4.52 -12.17
N PRO A 153 -22.90 -3.75 -13.28
CA PRO A 153 -22.32 -2.41 -13.37
C PRO A 153 -22.76 -1.42 -12.28
N ALA A 154 -23.95 -1.62 -11.69
CA ALA A 154 -24.46 -0.81 -10.58
C ALA A 154 -23.50 -0.74 -9.37
N PHE A 155 -22.64 -1.75 -9.17
CA PHE A 155 -21.67 -1.77 -8.07
C PHE A 155 -20.40 -0.95 -8.32
N LEU A 156 -20.15 -0.46 -9.55
CA LEU A 156 -18.89 0.20 -9.88
C LEU A 156 -18.62 1.44 -9.02
N VAL A 157 -19.58 2.37 -8.97
CA VAL A 157 -19.40 3.66 -8.29
C VAL A 157 -19.25 3.47 -6.77
N ILE A 158 -20.09 2.65 -6.16
CA ILE A 158 -20.03 2.37 -4.72
C ILE A 158 -18.72 1.67 -4.33
N SER A 159 -18.16 0.82 -5.21
CA SER A 159 -16.88 0.17 -4.98
C SER A 159 -15.72 1.17 -4.97
N ILE A 160 -15.70 2.08 -5.94
CA ILE A 160 -14.67 3.13 -6.04
C ILE A 160 -14.73 4.04 -4.81
N ILE A 161 -15.93 4.52 -4.44
CA ILE A 161 -16.13 5.36 -3.25
C ILE A 161 -15.65 4.65 -1.98
N GLY A 162 -15.99 3.37 -1.83
CA GLY A 162 -15.58 2.59 -0.67
C GLY A 162 -14.07 2.35 -0.58
N ILE A 163 -13.39 2.12 -1.71
CA ILE A 163 -11.92 2.04 -1.76
C ILE A 163 -11.30 3.37 -1.34
N ILE A 164 -11.79 4.49 -1.88
CA ILE A 164 -11.32 5.84 -1.52
C ILE A 164 -11.53 6.10 -0.02
N LEU A 165 -12.68 5.72 0.53
CA LEU A 165 -12.96 5.84 1.96
C LEU A 165 -11.95 5.06 2.80
N GLY A 166 -11.64 3.82 2.41
CA GLY A 166 -10.62 3.01 3.09
C GLY A 166 -9.24 3.67 3.07
N ILE A 167 -8.83 4.26 1.95
CA ILE A 167 -7.57 4.99 1.81
C ILE A 167 -7.55 6.24 2.70
N ILE A 168 -8.62 7.05 2.67
CA ILE A 168 -8.75 8.23 3.53
C ILE A 168 -8.65 7.84 5.01
N LEU A 169 -9.30 6.74 5.40
CA LEU A 169 -9.28 6.25 6.76
C LEU A 169 -7.88 5.83 7.22
N GLN A 170 -7.13 5.14 6.35
CA GLN A 170 -5.71 4.84 6.58
C GLN A 170 -4.89 6.12 6.79
N MET A 171 -5.11 7.15 5.96
CA MET A 171 -4.42 8.44 6.08
C MET A 171 -4.77 9.15 7.39
N LEU A 172 -6.04 9.14 7.79
CA LEU A 172 -6.51 9.74 9.05
C LEU A 172 -5.85 9.06 10.25
N PHE A 173 -5.87 7.72 10.31
CA PHE A 173 -5.24 6.98 11.42
C PHE A 173 -3.74 7.21 11.49
N LEU A 174 -3.05 7.19 10.35
CA LEU A 174 -1.63 7.48 10.29
C LEU A 174 -1.33 8.93 10.73
N GLY A 175 -2.17 9.88 10.33
CA GLY A 175 -2.06 11.28 10.74
C GLY A 175 -2.27 11.49 12.23
N VAL A 176 -3.28 10.85 12.81
CA VAL A 176 -3.54 10.88 14.25
C VAL A 176 -2.38 10.23 15.02
N ALA A 177 -1.79 9.16 14.51
CA ALA A 177 -0.58 8.57 15.08
C ALA A 177 0.62 9.53 14.99
N ALA A 178 0.77 10.23 13.85
CA ALA A 178 1.91 11.11 13.58
C ALA A 178 1.86 12.45 14.31
N TRP A 179 0.71 13.12 14.42
CA TRP A 179 0.63 14.51 14.88
C TRP A 179 -0.15 14.76 16.17
N HIS A 180 -1.03 13.85 16.60
CA HIS A 180 -1.85 14.11 17.78
C HIS A 180 -1.02 14.13 19.08
N LYS A 181 -1.33 15.06 19.99
CA LYS A 181 -0.56 15.34 21.22
C LYS A 181 -0.44 14.14 22.17
N ASN A 182 -1.52 13.36 22.33
CA ASN A 182 -1.57 12.20 23.25
C ASN A 182 -0.85 10.94 22.74
N SER A 183 -0.09 10.99 21.63
CA SER A 183 0.71 9.85 21.18
C SER A 183 1.95 9.70 22.08
N ILE A 184 1.77 9.14 23.28
CA ILE A 184 2.86 8.92 24.23
C ILE A 184 3.62 7.67 23.81
N VAL A 185 4.95 7.73 23.77
CA VAL A 185 5.78 6.55 23.53
C VAL A 185 5.71 5.64 24.75
N LYS A 186 5.14 4.44 24.62
CA LYS A 186 5.24 3.45 25.71
C LYS A 186 6.71 3.10 25.89
N LYS A 187 7.26 3.34 27.10
CA LYS A 187 8.61 2.85 27.44
C LYS A 187 8.60 1.33 27.27
N SER A 188 9.42 0.82 26.36
CA SER A 188 9.71 -0.60 26.25
C SER A 188 10.22 -1.05 27.63
N SER A 189 9.41 -1.84 28.35
CA SER A 189 9.91 -2.54 29.53
C SER A 189 10.96 -3.50 28.99
N LYS A 190 12.24 -3.21 29.22
CA LYS A 190 13.32 -4.17 29.00
C LYS A 190 12.93 -5.46 29.73
N LYS A 191 12.71 -6.52 28.97
CA LYS A 191 12.84 -7.90 29.42
C LYS A 191 14.11 -8.42 28.78
#